data_AF-A0A1I1AS74-F1
#
_entry.id   AF-A0A1I1AS74-F1
#
_cell.length_a   1.000
_cell.length_b   1.000
_cell.length_c   1.000
_cell.angle_alpha   90.00
_cell.angle_beta   90.00
_cell.angle_gamma   90.00
#
_symmetry.space_group_name_H-M   'P 1'
#
loop_
_entity.id
_entity.type
_entity.pdbx_description
1 polymer ?
#
loop_
_entity_poly.entity_id
_entity_poly.type
_entity_poly.pdbx_seq_one_letter_code
_entity_poly.pdbx_strand_id
1 'polypeptide(L)'
;MTMNNYKRYLSTTSSVLLLLLSIPSFVYSQIPKDIPKPTGPIDFSETSNVVIFLVIPALILVVYLIFRRRIRKVKKDKNEKLR
;
A
#
# COMPACT_ATOMS: atom_id res chain seq x y z
N MET A 1 8.86 -18.20 25.34
CA MET A 1 8.50 -18.51 23.93
C MET A 1 9.28 -19.74 23.52
N THR A 2 8.61 -20.86 23.21
CA THR A 2 9.30 -22.13 22.94
C THR A 2 10.03 -22.07 21.59
N MET A 3 11.18 -22.75 21.49
CA MET A 3 12.06 -22.74 20.31
C MET A 3 11.34 -23.14 19.01
N ASN A 4 10.25 -23.90 19.12
CA ASN A 4 9.41 -24.33 18.00
C ASN A 4 8.59 -23.17 17.38
N ASN A 5 8.14 -22.22 18.21
CA ASN A 5 7.40 -21.06 17.73
C ASN A 5 8.33 -20.08 16.99
N TYR A 6 9.57 -19.90 17.46
CA TYR A 6 10.56 -19.04 16.80
C TYR A 6 10.89 -19.51 15.38
N LYS A 7 11.12 -20.81 15.18
CA LYS A 7 11.36 -21.39 13.84
C LYS A 7 10.16 -21.19 12.91
N ARG A 8 8.93 -21.31 13.43
CA ARG A 8 7.70 -21.06 12.68
C ARG A 8 7.57 -19.60 12.26
N TYR A 9 7.81 -18.65 13.17
CA TYR A 9 7.83 -17.22 12.84
C TYR A 9 8.90 -16.90 11.80
N LEU A 10 10.14 -17.36 12.01
CA LEU A 10 11.26 -17.13 11.12
C LEU A 10 11.00 -17.68 9.69
N SER A 11 10.34 -18.84 9.61
CA SER A 11 9.91 -19.43 8.34
C SER A 11 8.84 -18.57 7.68
N THR A 12 7.78 -18.19 8.40
CA THR A 12 6.70 -17.37 7.83
C THR A 12 7.15 -15.98 7.40
N THR A 13 8.02 -15.32 8.17
CA THR A 13 8.55 -14.00 7.80
C THR A 13 9.44 -14.08 6.57
N SER A 14 10.22 -15.14 6.43
CA SER A 14 11.07 -15.36 5.24
C SER A 14 10.23 -15.60 3.98
N SER A 15 9.15 -16.39 4.08
CA SER A 15 8.23 -16.62 2.96
C SER A 15 7.52 -15.34 2.51
N VAL A 16 7.07 -14.51 3.46
CA VAL A 16 6.44 -13.21 3.15
C VAL A 16 7.44 -12.27 2.49
N LEU A 17 8.68 -12.20 3.00
CA LEU A 17 9.75 -11.39 2.43
C LEU A 17 10.05 -11.79 0.98
N LEU A 18 10.18 -13.10 0.72
CA LEU A 18 10.38 -13.64 -0.64
C LEU A 18 9.25 -13.25 -1.59
N LEU A 19 8.00 -13.30 -1.12
CA LEU A 19 6.83 -12.96 -1.91
C LEU A 19 6.80 -11.45 -2.24
N LEU A 20 7.13 -10.58 -1.26
CA LEU A 20 7.28 -9.14 -1.49
C LEU A 20 8.41 -8.81 -2.48
N LEU A 21 9.56 -9.49 -2.37
CA LEU A 21 10.70 -9.31 -3.26
C LEU A 21 10.43 -9.77 -4.69
N SER A 22 9.41 -10.60 -4.91
CA SER A 22 9.03 -11.10 -6.23
C SER A 22 8.11 -10.14 -7.01
N ILE A 23 7.45 -9.19 -6.32
CA ILE A 23 6.51 -8.24 -6.94
C ILE A 23 7.16 -7.40 -8.05
N PRO A 24 8.37 -6.83 -7.89
CA PRO A 24 8.98 -5.98 -8.92
C PRO A 24 9.18 -6.72 -10.25
N SER A 25 9.60 -7.99 -10.21
CA SER A 25 9.86 -8.80 -11.40
C SER A 25 8.62 -8.97 -12.28
N PHE A 26 7.44 -9.10 -11.66
CA PHE A 26 6.16 -9.13 -12.37
C PHE A 26 5.77 -7.76 -12.95
N VAL A 27 6.13 -6.67 -12.28
CA VAL A 27 5.86 -5.31 -12.78
C VAL A 27 6.74 -4.98 -13.98
N TYR A 28 8.03 -5.32 -13.93
CA TYR A 28 8.96 -5.06 -15.03
C TYR A 28 8.65 -5.84 -16.31
N SER A 29 8.05 -7.03 -16.21
CA SER A 29 7.66 -7.82 -17.39
C SER A 29 6.37 -7.33 -18.06
N GLN A 30 5.54 -6.55 -17.36
CA GLN A 30 4.33 -5.94 -17.91
C GLN A 30 4.59 -4.64 -18.67
N ILE A 31 5.81 -4.10 -18.61
CA ILE A 31 6.17 -2.88 -19.35
C ILE A 31 6.38 -3.26 -20.82
N PRO A 32 5.53 -2.77 -21.74
CA PRO A 32 5.69 -3.07 -23.16
C PRO A 32 7.02 -2.47 -23.66
N LYS A 33 7.86 -3.31 -24.28
CA LYS A 33 9.19 -2.91 -24.78
C LYS A 33 9.14 -2.14 -26.10
N ASP A 34 8.16 -2.50 -26.94
CA ASP A 34 8.07 -2.03 -28.33
C ASP A 34 7.03 -0.92 -28.54
N ILE A 35 6.37 -0.47 -27.45
CA ILE A 35 5.43 0.65 -27.50
C ILE A 35 6.19 1.91 -27.08
N PRO A 36 6.16 2.98 -27.90
CA PRO A 36 6.81 4.24 -27.52
C PRO A 36 6.26 4.71 -26.18
N LYS A 37 7.16 5.01 -25.26
CA LYS A 37 6.77 5.53 -23.95
C LYS A 37 6.11 6.89 -24.16
N PRO A 38 5.02 7.20 -23.43
CA PRO A 38 4.49 8.55 -23.47
C PRO A 38 5.60 9.51 -23.04
N THR A 39 6.05 10.34 -23.98
CA THR A 39 7.18 11.24 -23.80
C THR A 39 6.61 12.65 -23.85
N GLY A 40 6.51 13.31 -22.70
CA GLY A 40 5.91 14.64 -22.58
C GLY A 40 5.27 14.88 -21.21
N PRO A 41 4.86 16.13 -20.91
CA PRO A 41 4.07 16.41 -19.73
C PRO A 41 2.75 15.63 -19.78
N ILE A 42 2.26 15.21 -18.61
CA ILE A 42 0.95 14.56 -18.48
C ILE A 42 -0.13 15.58 -18.88
N ASP A 43 -0.98 15.21 -19.84
CA ASP A 43 -2.12 16.04 -20.22
C ASP A 43 -3.28 15.84 -19.26
N PHE A 44 -3.65 16.88 -18.51
CA PHE A 44 -4.78 16.87 -17.59
C PHE A 44 -6.11 17.23 -18.24
N SER A 45 -6.15 17.49 -19.55
CA SER A 45 -7.41 17.63 -20.29
C SER A 45 -8.15 16.29 -20.38
N GLU A 46 -7.41 15.18 -20.40
CA GLU A 46 -7.96 13.83 -20.39
C GLU A 46 -8.47 13.44 -19.00
N THR A 47 -9.74 13.01 -18.94
CA THR A 47 -10.38 12.59 -17.68
C THR A 47 -9.65 11.42 -17.02
N SER A 48 -9.12 10.48 -17.80
CA SER A 48 -8.32 9.34 -17.31
C SER A 48 -7.12 9.80 -16.49
N ASN A 49 -6.36 10.77 -16.98
CA ASN A 49 -5.16 11.28 -16.32
C ASN A 49 -5.52 12.00 -15.02
N VAL A 50 -6.58 12.80 -15.01
CA VAL A 50 -7.09 13.42 -13.78
C VAL A 50 -7.51 12.35 -12.75
N VAL A 51 -8.23 11.32 -13.17
CA VAL A 51 -8.70 10.26 -12.26
C VAL A 51 -7.51 9.51 -11.65
N ILE A 52 -6.55 9.08 -12.48
CA ILE A 52 -5.43 8.25 -12.05
C ILE A 52 -4.46 9.06 -11.17
N PHE A 53 -4.08 10.26 -11.59
CA PHE A 53 -3.02 11.03 -10.93
C PHE A 53 -3.51 11.95 -9.81
N LEU A 54 -4.81 12.27 -9.76
CA LEU A 54 -5.37 13.17 -8.73
C LEU A 54 -6.43 12.49 -7.87
N VAL A 55 -7.46 11.91 -8.49
CA VAL A 55 -8.64 11.40 -7.76
C VAL A 55 -8.29 10.19 -6.91
N ILE A 56 -7.59 9.19 -7.47
CA ILE A 56 -7.21 7.99 -6.72
C ILE A 56 -6.32 8.33 -5.52
N PRO A 57 -5.21 9.10 -5.64
CA PRO A 57 -4.42 9.52 -4.49
C PRO A 57 -5.22 10.31 -3.45
N ALA A 58 -6.10 11.22 -3.88
CA ALA A 58 -6.94 11.99 -2.97
C ALA A 58 -7.92 11.10 -2.20
N LEU A 59 -8.56 10.12 -2.87
CA LEU A 59 -9.46 9.16 -2.23
C LEU A 59 -8.72 8.31 -1.18
N ILE A 60 -7.52 7.81 -1.51
CA ILE A 60 -6.68 7.07 -0.56
C ILE A 60 -6.41 7.93 0.69
N LEU A 61 -6.07 9.20 0.49
CA LEU A 61 -5.80 10.14 1.58
C LEU A 61 -7.05 10.40 2.44
N VAL A 62 -8.21 10.61 1.82
CA VAL A 62 -9.48 10.80 2.54
C VAL A 62 -9.82 9.56 3.37
N VAL A 63 -9.75 8.37 2.78
CA VAL A 63 -10.00 7.11 3.48
C VAL A 63 -9.03 6.95 4.65
N TYR A 64 -7.73 7.16 4.42
CA TYR A 64 -6.71 7.11 5.47
C TYR A 64 -7.03 8.05 6.64
N LEU A 65 -7.46 9.29 6.37
CA LEU A 65 -7.81 10.25 7.42
C LEU A 65 -9.04 9.82 8.23
N ILE A 66 -10.05 9.24 7.59
CA ILE A 66 -11.23 8.69 8.27
C ILE A 66 -10.81 7.56 9.22
N PHE A 67 -10.02 6.60 8.72
CA PHE A 67 -9.50 5.51 9.55
C PHE A 67 -8.63 6.01 10.70
N ARG A 68 -7.75 6.99 10.45
CA ARG A 68 -6.89 7.61 11.47
C ARG A 68 -7.70 8.23 12.59
N ARG A 69 -8.82 8.91 12.28
CA ARG A 69 -9.73 9.47 13.29
C ARG A 69 -10.39 8.38 14.13
N ARG A 70 -10.87 7.30 13.49
CA ARG A 70 -11.51 6.18 14.18
C ARG A 70 -10.57 5.49 15.17
N ILE A 71 -9.34 5.19 14.74
CA ILE A 71 -8.33 4.54 15.60
C ILE A 71 -7.99 5.41 16.82
N ARG A 72 -7.85 6.73 16.61
CA ARG A 72 -7.58 7.67 17.72
C ARG A 72 -8.72 7.71 18.75
N LYS A 73 -9.98 7.65 18.29
CA LYS A 73 -11.14 7.61 19.18
C LYS A 73 -11.12 6.35 20.06
N VAL A 74 -10.97 5.18 19.45
CA VAL A 74 -10.90 3.90 20.18
C VAL A 74 -9.75 3.89 21.20
N LYS A 75 -8.59 4.48 20.87
CA LYS A 75 -7.46 4.59 21.80
C LYS A 75 -7.76 5.49 23.01
N LYS A 76 -8.50 6.59 22.82
CA LYS A 76 -8.91 7.48 23.93
C LYS A 76 -9.89 6.78 24.86
N ASP A 77 -10.93 6.17 24.31
CA ASP A 77 -11.96 5.45 25.09
C ASP A 77 -11.34 4.32 25.93
N LYS A 78 -10.31 3.64 25.40
CA LYS A 78 -9.58 2.59 26.15
C LYS A 78 -8.77 3.16 27.33
N ASN A 79 -8.13 4.32 27.15
CA ASN A 79 -7.35 4.95 28.21
C ASN A 79 -8.22 5.54 29.32
N GLU A 80 -9.42 6.02 28.99
CA GLU A 80 -10.40 6.50 29.97
C GLU A 80 -10.98 5.36 30.82
N LYS A 81 -11.20 4.18 30.24
CA LYS A 81 -11.65 2.99 30.99
C LYS A 81 -10.58 2.36 31.89
N LEU A 82 -9.31 2.70 31.69
CA LEU A 82 -8.18 2.18 32.47
C LEU A 82 -7.75 3.12 33.60
N ARG A 83 -8.30 4.34 33.64
CA ARG A 83 -8.13 5.31 34.74
C ARG A 83 -9.32 5.20 35.69
#